data_AF-I3CHA6-F1
#
_entry.id   AF-I3CHA6-F1
#
_cell.length_a   1.000
_cell.length_b   1.000
_cell.length_c   1.000
_cell.angle_alpha   90.00
_cell.angle_beta   90.00
_cell.angle_gamma   90.00
#
_symmetry.space_group_name_H-M   'P 1'
#
loop_
_entity.id
_entity.type
_entity.pdbx_description
1 polymer ?
#
loop_
_entity_poly.entity_id
_entity_poly.type
_entity_poly.pdbx_seq_one_letter_code
_entity_poly.pdbx_strand_id
1 'polypeptide(L)'
;MNAQLKILITEQAFNPWAELQAYEQSLQALHGQCGAAAVFVGTMRDFNEGDGVKAMFLEHYPQMTEKYLQKISLQALNEFSLLDTLIIHRVGEILPNDTIVLTAAWSAHRAAAFAGCRLLIESLKTQAPFWKHETLNDNTMRWVEKNTPAE
;
A
#
# COMPACT_ATOMS: atom_id res chain seq x y z
N MET A 1 23.00 -5.06 -6.62
CA MET A 1 21.94 -4.65 -7.57
C MET A 1 21.13 -3.57 -6.88
N ASN A 2 20.91 -2.43 -7.54
CA ASN A 2 20.08 -1.35 -6.97
C ASN A 2 18.63 -1.65 -7.35
N ALA A 3 17.81 -2.04 -6.37
CA ALA A 3 16.36 -2.15 -6.55
C ALA A 3 15.78 -0.79 -6.95
N GLN A 4 14.86 -0.76 -7.90
CA GLN A 4 14.29 0.48 -8.44
C GLN A 4 13.06 0.91 -7.63
N LEU A 5 13.17 1.01 -6.30
CA LEU A 5 12.06 1.30 -5.39
C LEU A 5 11.10 2.42 -5.88
N LYS A 6 9.86 2.07 -6.25
CA LYS A 6 8.78 3.04 -6.49
C LYS A 6 7.88 3.15 -5.26
N ILE A 7 7.88 4.35 -4.68
CA ILE A 7 6.97 4.77 -3.62
C ILE A 7 6.24 6.03 -4.10
N LEU A 8 4.91 5.98 -4.11
CA LEU A 8 4.06 7.08 -4.54
C LEU A 8 2.95 7.30 -3.53
N ILE A 9 2.82 8.54 -3.04
CA ILE A 9 1.64 9.00 -2.31
C ILE A 9 0.93 10.00 -3.23
N THR A 10 -0.37 9.81 -3.47
CA THR A 10 -1.14 10.61 -4.43
C THR A 10 -2.55 10.91 -3.93
N GLU A 11 -3.11 12.05 -4.30
CA GLU A 11 -4.54 12.34 -4.08
C GLU A 11 -5.42 11.78 -5.20
N GLN A 12 -4.81 11.43 -6.33
CA GLN A 12 -5.52 11.01 -7.53
C GLN A 12 -5.91 9.53 -7.45
N ALA A 13 -7.12 9.21 -7.91
CA ALA A 13 -7.52 7.84 -8.15
C ALA A 13 -6.57 7.18 -9.15
N PHE A 14 -6.23 5.92 -8.92
CA PHE A 14 -5.35 5.16 -9.81
C PHE A 14 -5.91 3.76 -10.05
N ASN A 15 -5.60 3.19 -11.21
CA ASN A 15 -5.90 1.79 -11.50
C ASN A 15 -4.70 0.93 -11.04
N PRO A 16 -4.85 0.08 -10.00
CA PRO A 16 -3.72 -0.65 -9.44
C PRO A 16 -3.09 -1.63 -10.43
N TRP A 17 -3.88 -2.21 -11.34
CA TRP A 17 -3.38 -3.17 -12.32
C TRP A 17 -2.61 -2.50 -13.45
N ALA A 18 -3.05 -1.31 -13.87
CA ALA A 18 -2.32 -0.51 -14.86
C ALA A 18 -1.00 0.01 -14.29
N GLU A 19 -0.99 0.51 -13.04
CA GLU A 19 0.23 0.95 -12.36
C GLU A 19 1.22 -0.19 -12.14
N LEU A 20 0.72 -1.37 -11.73
CA LEU A 20 1.51 -2.58 -11.58
C LEU A 20 2.18 -2.97 -12.91
N GLN A 21 1.39 -3.05 -13.99
CA GLN A 21 1.88 -3.42 -15.32
C GLN A 21 2.93 -2.42 -15.82
N ALA A 22 2.66 -1.11 -15.70
CA ALA A 22 3.58 -0.07 -16.12
C ALA A 22 4.91 -0.14 -15.35
N TYR A 23 4.84 -0.41 -14.03
CA TYR A 23 6.04 -0.54 -13.23
C TYR A 23 6.83 -1.82 -13.55
N GLU A 24 6.16 -2.97 -13.69
CA GLU A 24 6.81 -4.23 -14.06
C GLU A 24 7.55 -4.13 -15.41
N GLN A 25 6.97 -3.43 -16.40
CA GLN A 25 7.63 -3.14 -17.68
C GLN A 25 8.89 -2.27 -17.55
N SER A 26 8.99 -1.48 -16.48
CA SER A 26 10.18 -0.66 -16.20
C SER A 26 11.34 -1.46 -15.60
N LEU A 27 11.06 -2.65 -15.03
CA LEU A 27 12.05 -3.53 -14.38
C LEU A 27 12.88 -4.37 -15.36
N GLN A 28 13.31 -3.77 -16.48
CA GLN A 28 14.04 -4.44 -17.55
C GLN A 28 15.34 -5.09 -17.08
N ALA A 29 16.01 -4.48 -16.09
CA ALA A 29 17.23 -5.01 -15.48
C ALA A 29 17.01 -6.33 -14.73
N LEU A 30 15.76 -6.66 -14.38
CA LEU A 30 15.37 -7.87 -13.65
C LEU A 30 14.73 -8.94 -14.55
N HIS A 31 14.68 -8.72 -15.87
CA HIS A 31 14.15 -9.70 -16.81
C HIS A 31 14.82 -11.08 -16.63
N GLY A 32 14.00 -12.12 -16.49
CA GLY A 32 14.45 -13.50 -16.25
C GLY A 32 14.85 -13.82 -14.80
N GLN A 33 14.89 -12.83 -13.91
CA GLN A 33 15.22 -13.04 -12.48
C GLN A 33 13.98 -13.18 -11.60
N CYS A 34 12.91 -12.45 -11.92
CA CYS A 34 11.64 -12.51 -11.20
C CYS A 34 10.89 -13.82 -11.53
N GLY A 35 10.93 -14.78 -10.61
CA GLY A 35 10.16 -16.02 -10.70
C GLY A 35 8.80 -15.96 -10.02
N ALA A 36 8.54 -14.92 -9.21
CA ALA A 36 7.25 -14.68 -8.57
C ALA A 36 7.04 -13.20 -8.22
N ALA A 37 5.77 -12.78 -8.26
CA ALA A 37 5.29 -11.54 -7.69
C ALA A 37 4.11 -11.82 -6.76
N ALA A 38 4.01 -11.08 -5.66
CA ALA A 38 2.84 -11.07 -4.80
C ALA A 38 2.34 -9.63 -4.69
N VAL A 39 1.03 -9.46 -4.86
CA VAL A 39 0.39 -8.14 -4.98
C VAL A 39 -0.77 -8.07 -3.99
N PHE A 40 -0.85 -6.96 -3.28
CA PHE A 40 -1.99 -6.61 -2.44
C PHE A 40 -2.62 -5.32 -2.97
N VAL A 41 -3.94 -5.34 -3.11
CA VAL A 41 -4.75 -4.17 -3.46
C VAL A 41 -5.77 -3.98 -2.34
N GLY A 42 -5.73 -2.82 -1.71
CA GLY A 42 -6.71 -2.41 -0.70
C GLY A 42 -7.69 -1.41 -1.27
N THR A 43 -8.99 -1.70 -1.16
CA THR A 43 -10.07 -0.79 -1.53
C THR A 43 -10.89 -0.36 -0.32
N MET A 44 -11.57 0.78 -0.43
CA MET A 44 -12.48 1.26 0.61
C MET A 44 -13.77 0.44 0.60
N ARG A 45 -14.20 0.00 1.78
CA ARG A 45 -15.48 -0.67 1.99
C ARG A 45 -16.51 0.36 2.45
N ASP A 46 -17.77 0.12 2.16
CA ASP A 46 -18.92 0.92 2.63
C ASP A 46 -19.30 0.63 4.10
N PHE A 47 -18.44 -0.05 4.86
CA PHE A 47 -18.64 -0.30 6.28
C PHE A 47 -17.33 -0.35 7.06
N ASN A 48 -17.39 0.10 8.31
CA ASN A 48 -16.31 -0.06 9.29
C ASN A 48 -16.87 -0.13 10.72
N GLU A 49 -16.31 -1.02 11.54
CA GLU A 49 -16.72 -1.24 12.95
C GLU A 49 -18.23 -1.47 13.18
N GLY A 50 -18.93 -2.01 12.18
CA GLY A 50 -20.37 -2.28 12.25
C GLY A 50 -21.26 -1.15 11.73
N ASP A 51 -20.68 0.00 11.38
CA ASP A 51 -21.39 1.16 10.83
C ASP A 51 -21.21 1.27 9.31
N GLY A 52 -22.23 1.82 8.64
CA GLY A 52 -22.14 2.19 7.22
C GLY A 52 -21.33 3.46 7.01
N VAL A 53 -20.31 3.39 6.15
CA VAL A 53 -19.38 4.48 5.85
C VAL A 53 -19.61 4.96 4.42
N LYS A 54 -19.86 6.26 4.28
CA LYS A 54 -20.12 6.93 3.00
C LYS A 54 -18.83 7.38 2.31
N ALA A 55 -17.85 7.83 3.10
CA ALA A 55 -16.55 8.29 2.61
C ALA A 55 -15.51 8.20 3.72
N MET A 56 -14.24 8.14 3.34
CA MET A 56 -13.09 8.27 4.24
C MET A 56 -12.18 9.37 3.69
N PHE A 57 -11.58 10.15 4.57
CA PHE A 57 -10.51 11.06 4.21
C PHE A 57 -9.22 10.62 4.90
N LEU A 58 -8.13 10.60 4.13
CA LEU A 58 -6.81 10.18 4.59
C LEU A 58 -5.82 11.34 4.51
N GLU A 59 -5.19 11.66 5.63
CA GLU A 59 -4.12 12.66 5.73
C GLU A 59 -2.81 11.99 6.07
N HIS A 60 -1.70 12.65 5.75
CA HIS A 60 -0.37 12.16 6.06
C HIS A 60 0.61 13.31 6.25
N TYR A 61 1.73 13.03 6.93
CA TYR A 61 2.83 13.97 7.06
C TYR A 61 3.89 13.60 6.01
N PRO A 62 4.05 14.36 4.91
CA PRO A 62 4.74 13.87 3.71
C PRO A 62 6.11 13.29 3.97
N GLN A 63 6.98 14.07 4.62
CA GLN A 63 8.36 13.70 4.85
C GLN A 63 8.52 12.46 5.74
N MET A 64 7.68 12.32 6.77
CA MET A 64 7.76 11.18 7.68
C MET A 64 7.16 9.92 7.06
N THR A 65 6.05 10.08 6.34
CA THR A 65 5.38 8.98 5.65
C THR A 65 6.29 8.39 4.59
N GLU A 66 6.82 9.20 3.68
CA GLU A 66 7.73 8.73 2.63
C GLU A 66 8.97 8.04 3.19
N LYS A 67 9.60 8.62 4.24
CA LYS A 67 10.74 7.98 4.92
C LYS A 67 10.38 6.63 5.53
N TYR A 68 9.20 6.53 6.14
CA TYR A 68 8.73 5.27 6.70
C TYR A 68 8.46 4.23 5.59
N LEU A 69 7.81 4.61 4.49
CA LEU A 69 7.57 3.74 3.35
C LEU A 69 8.89 3.23 2.73
N GLN A 70 9.88 4.12 2.59
CA GLN A 70 11.22 3.74 2.14
C GLN A 70 11.88 2.73 3.09
N LYS A 71 11.79 2.99 4.40
CA LYS A 71 12.32 2.09 5.42
C LYS A 71 11.71 0.68 5.31
N ILE A 72 10.38 0.55 5.20
CA ILE A 72 9.73 -0.76 5.16
C ILE A 72 10.00 -1.50 3.83
N SER A 73 10.11 -0.78 2.72
CA SER A 73 10.55 -1.36 1.44
C SER A 73 11.96 -1.92 1.53
N LEU A 74 12.89 -1.15 2.09
CA LEU A 74 14.27 -1.62 2.32
C LEU A 74 14.34 -2.78 3.31
N GLN A 75 13.51 -2.77 4.35
CA GLN A 75 13.41 -3.90 5.28
C GLN A 75 12.94 -5.16 4.54
N ALA A 76 11.83 -5.11 3.81
CA ALA A 76 11.29 -6.24 3.07
C ALA A 76 12.30 -6.80 2.06
N LEU A 77 13.00 -5.91 1.34
CA LEU A 77 14.06 -6.27 0.39
C LEU A 77 15.16 -7.11 1.06
N ASN A 78 15.68 -6.61 2.19
CA ASN A 78 16.77 -7.26 2.90
C ASN A 78 16.33 -8.55 3.60
N GLU A 79 15.18 -8.53 4.27
CA GLU A 79 14.69 -9.65 5.09
C GLU A 79 14.32 -10.88 4.25
N PHE A 80 13.73 -10.67 3.08
CA PHE A 80 13.24 -11.76 2.23
C PHE A 80 14.05 -11.94 0.94
N SER A 81 15.16 -11.21 0.77
CA SER A 81 15.97 -11.23 -0.47
C SER A 81 15.11 -10.95 -1.71
N LEU A 82 14.24 -9.93 -1.62
CA LEU A 82 13.41 -9.52 -2.75
C LEU A 82 14.29 -8.87 -3.82
N LEU A 83 13.79 -8.89 -5.06
CA LEU A 83 14.41 -8.19 -6.18
C LEU A 83 13.93 -6.75 -6.26
N ASP A 84 12.64 -6.52 -5.97
CA ASP A 84 12.04 -5.18 -6.02
C ASP A 84 10.74 -5.10 -5.20
N THR A 85 10.29 -3.87 -4.88
CA THR A 85 9.01 -3.59 -4.23
C THR A 85 8.35 -2.34 -4.80
N LEU A 86 7.02 -2.31 -4.79
CA LEU A 86 6.19 -1.17 -5.17
C LEU A 86 5.25 -0.81 -4.02
N ILE A 87 5.12 0.47 -3.70
CA ILE A 87 4.07 1.01 -2.84
C ILE A 87 3.42 2.22 -3.53
N ILE A 88 2.10 2.16 -3.73
CA ILE A 88 1.29 3.32 -4.10
C ILE A 88 0.18 3.46 -3.07
N HIS A 89 0.02 4.65 -2.50
CA HIS A 89 -1.01 4.93 -1.51
C HIS A 89 -1.77 6.21 -1.85
N ARG A 90 -3.10 6.15 -1.80
CA ARG A 90 -3.98 7.28 -2.01
C ARG A 90 -4.26 8.00 -0.70
N VAL A 91 -4.26 9.32 -0.73
CA VAL A 91 -4.66 10.23 0.35
C VAL A 91 -5.77 11.15 -0.16
N GLY A 92 -6.32 11.99 0.72
CA GLY A 92 -7.50 12.81 0.42
C GLY A 92 -8.81 12.02 0.54
N GLU A 93 -9.84 12.44 -0.19
CA GLU A 93 -11.16 11.82 -0.16
C GLU A 93 -11.18 10.49 -0.92
N ILE A 94 -11.75 9.47 -0.28
CA ILE A 94 -11.88 8.09 -0.76
C ILE A 94 -13.34 7.64 -0.60
N LEU A 95 -13.91 7.09 -1.66
CA LEU A 95 -15.28 6.58 -1.69
C LEU A 95 -15.30 5.04 -1.74
N PRO A 96 -16.45 4.40 -1.43
CA PRO A 96 -16.58 2.95 -1.53
C PRO A 96 -16.15 2.41 -2.90
N ASN A 97 -15.38 1.32 -2.88
CA ASN A 97 -14.72 0.68 -4.02
C ASN A 97 -13.51 1.42 -4.60
N ASP A 98 -13.18 2.63 -4.13
CA ASP A 98 -11.95 3.28 -4.54
C ASP A 98 -10.72 2.48 -4.09
N THR A 99 -9.71 2.42 -4.95
CA THR A 99 -8.40 1.88 -4.57
C THR A 99 -7.69 2.86 -3.65
N ILE A 100 -7.31 2.35 -2.48
CA ILE A 100 -6.54 3.09 -1.47
C ILE A 100 -5.06 2.77 -1.62
N VAL A 101 -4.71 1.50 -1.77
CA VAL A 101 -3.30 1.07 -1.68
C VAL A 101 -3.01 -0.07 -2.65
N LEU A 102 -1.82 -0.01 -3.24
CA LEU A 102 -1.19 -1.08 -3.99
C LEU A 102 0.18 -1.35 -3.37
N THR A 103 0.43 -2.58 -2.96
CA THR A 103 1.79 -3.05 -2.67
C THR A 103 2.13 -4.25 -3.52
N ALA A 104 3.37 -4.33 -3.99
CA ALA A 104 3.86 -5.51 -4.68
C ALA A 104 5.31 -5.83 -4.27
N ALA A 105 5.64 -7.11 -4.31
CA ALA A 105 6.98 -7.63 -4.04
C ALA A 105 7.36 -8.65 -5.12
N TRP A 106 8.51 -8.44 -5.78
CA TRP A 106 9.07 -9.35 -6.77
C TRP A 106 10.24 -10.12 -6.19
N SER A 107 10.33 -11.41 -6.51
CA SER A 107 11.41 -12.27 -6.03
C SER A 107 11.66 -13.45 -6.99
N ALA A 108 12.74 -14.19 -6.77
CA ALA A 108 13.00 -15.42 -7.51
C ALA A 108 11.99 -16.54 -7.18
N HIS A 109 11.42 -16.55 -5.97
CA HIS A 109 10.57 -17.65 -5.49
C HIS A 109 9.37 -17.16 -4.68
N ARG A 110 8.20 -17.78 -4.92
CA ARG A 110 6.91 -17.36 -4.35
C ARG A 110 6.89 -17.13 -2.84
N ALA A 111 7.64 -17.90 -2.05
CA ALA A 111 7.66 -17.77 -0.60
C ALA A 111 8.15 -16.38 -0.15
N ALA A 112 9.23 -15.90 -0.78
CA ALA A 112 9.77 -14.57 -0.51
C ALA A 112 8.79 -13.47 -0.95
N ALA A 113 8.20 -13.58 -2.15
CA ALA A 113 7.20 -12.62 -2.63
C ALA A 113 6.03 -12.48 -1.66
N PHE A 114 5.43 -13.59 -1.21
CA PHE A 114 4.31 -13.55 -0.26
C PHE A 114 4.70 -12.92 1.07
N ALA A 115 5.82 -13.35 1.66
CA ALA A 115 6.28 -12.82 2.94
C ALA A 115 6.60 -11.32 2.87
N GLY A 116 7.29 -10.90 1.81
CA GLY A 116 7.61 -9.50 1.55
C GLY A 116 6.36 -8.64 1.37
N CYS A 117 5.43 -9.05 0.52
CA CYS A 117 4.19 -8.31 0.30
C CYS A 117 3.35 -8.21 1.58
N ARG A 118 3.25 -9.29 2.37
CA ARG A 118 2.61 -9.29 3.70
C ARG A 118 3.28 -8.28 4.64
N LEU A 119 4.61 -8.29 4.74
CA LEU A 119 5.32 -7.34 5.61
C LEU A 119 4.97 -5.89 5.23
N LEU A 120 5.01 -5.55 3.94
CA LEU A 120 4.71 -4.20 3.46
C LEU A 120 3.32 -3.74 3.91
N ILE A 121 2.28 -4.55 3.67
CA ILE A 121 0.90 -4.15 3.99
C ILE A 121 0.63 -4.12 5.50
N GLU A 122 1.14 -5.08 6.28
CA GLU A 122 0.94 -5.08 7.73
C GLU A 122 1.64 -3.88 8.37
N SER A 123 2.87 -3.56 7.93
CA SER A 123 3.60 -2.40 8.42
C SER A 123 2.92 -1.09 8.04
N LEU A 124 2.34 -1.00 6.83
CA LEU A 124 1.54 0.13 6.39
C LEU A 124 0.31 0.33 7.27
N LYS A 125 -0.48 -0.72 7.49
CA LYS A 125 -1.74 -0.63 8.25
C LYS A 125 -1.53 -0.33 9.74
N THR A 126 -0.42 -0.78 10.31
CA THR A 126 -0.19 -0.71 11.77
C THR A 126 0.66 0.48 12.20
N GLN A 127 1.65 0.91 11.42
CA GLN A 127 2.63 1.92 11.87
C GLN A 127 2.87 3.08 10.90
N ALA A 128 2.31 3.08 9.69
CA ALA A 128 2.44 4.24 8.82
C ALA A 128 1.69 5.45 9.41
N PRO A 129 2.27 6.66 9.34
CA PRO A 129 1.70 7.88 9.92
C PRO A 129 0.60 8.47 9.01
N PHE A 130 -0.48 7.71 8.81
CA PHE A 130 -1.71 8.17 8.19
C PHE A 130 -2.75 8.46 9.26
N TRP A 131 -3.49 9.56 9.10
CA TRP A 131 -4.64 9.87 9.92
C TRP A 131 -5.89 9.75 9.08
N LYS A 132 -6.90 9.06 9.60
CA LYS A 132 -8.13 8.78 8.86
C LYS A 132 -9.35 9.27 9.63
N HIS A 133 -10.26 9.91 8.91
CA HIS A 133 -11.59 10.19 9.42
C HIS A 133 -12.65 9.67 8.43
N GLU A 134 -13.77 9.24 8.98
CA GLU A 134 -14.87 8.62 8.24
C GLU A 134 -16.09 9.52 8.29
N THR A 135 -16.80 9.61 7.18
CA THR A 135 -18.15 10.19 7.09
C THR A 135 -19.13 9.03 7.03
N LEU A 136 -20.01 8.94 8.03
CA LEU A 136 -21.06 7.92 8.10
C LEU A 136 -22.25 8.27 7.21
N ASN A 137 -23.19 7.32 7.04
CA ASN A 137 -24.37 7.50 6.20
C ASN A 137 -25.31 8.63 6.67
N ASP A 138 -25.31 8.96 7.96
CA ASP A 138 -26.05 10.09 8.54
C ASP A 138 -25.32 11.45 8.39
N ASN A 139 -24.15 11.44 7.73
CA ASN A 139 -23.20 12.56 7.58
C ASN A 139 -22.46 12.96 8.86
N THR A 140 -22.52 12.16 9.92
CA THR A 140 -21.66 12.32 11.10
C THR A 140 -20.21 11.99 10.73
N MET A 141 -19.25 12.77 11.24
CA MET A 141 -17.83 12.55 11.05
C MET A 141 -17.17 12.01 12.33
N ARG A 142 -16.31 11.01 12.19
CA ARG A 142 -15.48 10.50 13.29
C ARG A 142 -14.03 10.32 12.87
N TRP A 143 -13.10 10.64 13.76
CA TRP A 143 -11.70 10.24 13.63
C TRP A 143 -11.56 8.79 14.06
N VAL A 144 -10.76 8.01 13.30
CA VAL A 144 -10.46 6.65 13.72
C VAL A 144 -9.16 6.68 14.52
N GLU A 145 -9.29 6.51 15.82
CA GLU A 145 -8.20 6.72 16.78
C GLU A 145 -7.09 5.66 16.74
N LYS A 146 -7.37 4.49 16.15
CA LYS A 146 -6.44 3.35 16.13
C LYS A 146 -6.20 2.84 14.71
N ASN A 147 -4.93 2.61 14.43
CA ASN A 147 -4.50 1.82 13.28
C ASN A 147 -5.10 0.42 13.36
N THR A 148 -5.47 -0.13 12.20
CA THR A 148 -6.04 -1.49 12.14
C THR A 148 -4.96 -2.48 12.60
N PRO A 149 -5.23 -3.35 13.59
CA PRO A 149 -4.28 -4.36 14.03
C PRO A 149 -3.82 -5.24 12.87
N ALA A 150 -2.59 -5.75 12.95
CA ALA A 150 -2.15 -6.78 12.04
C ALA A 150 -2.92 -8.08 12.32
N GLU A 151 -3.37 -8.76 11.26
CA GLU A 151 -4.01 -10.08 11.34
C GLU A 151 -3.00 -11.22 11.12
#